data_AF-T1J0S7-F1
#
_entry.id   AF-T1J0S7-F1
#
_cell.length_a   1.000
_cell.length_b   1.000
_cell.length_c   1.000
_cell.angle_alpha   90.00
_cell.angle_beta   90.00
_cell.angle_gamma   90.00
#
_symmetry.space_group_name_H-M   'P 1'
#
loop_
_entity.id
_entity.type
_entity.pdbx_description
1 polymer ?
#
loop_
_entity_poly.entity_id
_entity_poly.type
_entity_poly.pdbx_seq_one_letter_code
_entity_poly.pdbx_strand_id
1 'polypeptide(L)'
;MMQEQKIRDFSVPCIQAVDTLRNKCSKEGIHFSLPKERKKSRSNVNGTGPDAEVYEVERIVNYAKDPMGDEWYLVKWVGWPEKNNSWEPIKNLVGAKDAISDFHMQKVVKLMKNKLLDGMALPDVDRFLQIICKRTAGNICSMMKESSFVKYKNGADRVKKLMLKASTSKKEEVMFKTVTNKWLKYQKVQQQLHEWEAKLNSVCTDKAKIIIENVVDFEGPPFEFTYVNDYKPSEGIIIPNDPPIGCDCTNCFDNRKKCCSHSFGIPFAYNRLKRINVNLGTPIYECNNKCKCPPTCLNRVVQHGRKIDLAIFRTANGCGWGVKTLEFIKADTFVMEYVGEVITNEEAEVRGQKYDAQGRTYLFDLDYDYSDGDCPFTVDATYYGNVSHFMNHSCEPNLVVYGVWINNLDPRFPRLAFFSYRDIRKGEELTFDYKMSEKADISQAKINGAAGNSVSRIQCKCGTASCRKFLC
;
A
#
# COMPACT_ATOMS: atom_id res chain seq x y z
N MET A 1 27.30 54.11 -15.91
CA MET A 1 26.43 54.09 -14.71
C MET A 1 25.97 52.67 -14.50
N MET A 2 26.28 52.13 -13.32
CA MET A 2 26.22 50.71 -12.97
C MET A 2 24.80 50.16 -12.83
N GLN A 3 24.71 48.86 -13.13
CA GLN A 3 23.54 47.99 -13.21
C GLN A 3 22.84 47.76 -11.86
N GLU A 4 21.51 47.73 -11.90
CA GLU A 4 20.62 47.17 -10.88
C GLU A 4 20.91 45.67 -10.65
N GLN A 5 21.22 45.31 -9.41
CA GLN A 5 21.58 43.95 -9.03
C GLN A 5 20.33 43.22 -8.49
N LYS A 6 19.97 42.15 -9.21
CA LYS A 6 18.89 41.19 -8.91
C LYS A 6 18.92 40.67 -7.47
N ILE A 7 17.75 40.71 -6.83
CA ILE A 7 17.39 40.03 -5.58
C ILE A 7 17.66 38.53 -5.72
N ARG A 8 18.33 37.90 -4.73
CA ARG A 8 18.62 36.45 -4.69
C ARG A 8 17.55 35.68 -3.89
N ASP A 9 17.08 34.60 -4.49
CA ASP A 9 15.95 33.71 -4.13
C ASP A 9 16.19 32.75 -2.93
N PHE A 10 16.36 33.24 -1.69
CA PHE A 10 16.62 32.37 -0.52
C PHE A 10 15.68 32.58 0.69
N SER A 11 14.39 32.83 0.49
CA SER A 11 13.45 33.14 1.58
C SER A 11 12.28 32.15 1.67
N VAL A 12 11.97 31.65 2.88
CA VAL A 12 10.78 30.81 3.15
C VAL A 12 9.95 31.34 4.32
N PRO A 13 8.63 31.58 4.15
CA PRO A 13 7.75 32.06 5.23
C PRO A 13 7.35 30.95 6.20
N CYS A 14 7.59 31.16 7.49
CA CYS A 14 7.13 30.33 8.60
C CYS A 14 5.87 30.94 9.21
N ILE A 15 4.75 30.19 9.21
CA ILE A 15 3.66 30.44 10.17
C ILE A 15 3.03 29.11 10.59
N GLN A 16 3.57 28.49 11.63
CA GLN A 16 2.74 27.87 12.67
C GLN A 16 3.17 28.43 14.02
N ALA A 17 2.18 28.82 14.84
CA ALA A 17 2.42 29.40 16.15
C ALA A 17 3.35 28.51 16.99
N VAL A 18 4.37 29.14 17.58
CA VAL A 18 5.44 28.52 18.38
C VAL A 18 4.89 27.57 19.46
N ASP A 19 3.72 27.89 20.02
CA ASP A 19 3.07 27.08 21.05
C ASP A 19 2.53 25.74 20.53
N THR A 20 2.14 25.68 19.25
CA THR A 20 1.69 24.46 18.59
C THR A 20 2.86 23.49 18.34
N LEU A 21 4.03 24.04 18.01
CA LEU A 21 5.27 23.27 17.80
C LEU A 21 5.83 22.74 19.13
N ARG A 22 5.82 23.57 20.18
CA ARG A 22 6.23 23.17 21.53
C ARG A 22 5.41 21.99 22.07
N ASN A 23 4.09 22.00 21.85
CA ASN A 23 3.19 20.93 22.28
C ASN A 23 3.37 19.62 21.49
N LYS A 24 3.72 19.70 20.20
CA LYS A 24 4.01 18.50 19.39
C LYS A 24 5.38 17.90 19.74
N CYS A 25 6.43 18.71 19.85
CA CYS A 25 7.76 18.25 20.21
C CYS A 25 7.80 17.64 21.62
N SER A 26 7.02 18.17 22.57
CA SER A 26 6.93 17.62 23.92
C SER A 26 6.20 16.27 23.99
N LYS A 27 5.27 15.97 23.07
CA LYS A 27 4.56 14.68 23.02
C LYS A 27 5.40 13.56 22.41
N GLU A 28 6.33 13.91 21.53
CA GLU A 28 7.19 12.98 20.77
C GLU A 28 8.59 12.84 21.38
N GLY A 29 8.87 13.50 22.52
CA GLY A 29 10.20 13.45 23.18
C GLY A 29 11.32 14.16 22.41
N ILE A 30 10.97 15.11 21.53
CA ILE A 30 11.91 15.83 20.66
C ILE A 30 12.29 17.17 21.30
N HIS A 31 13.59 17.44 21.43
CA HIS A 31 14.08 18.70 22.02
C HIS A 31 13.87 19.89 21.06
N PHE A 32 13.05 20.86 21.46
CA PHE A 32 12.76 22.09 20.70
C PHE A 32 13.48 23.30 21.33
N SER A 33 14.37 23.96 20.58
CA SER A 33 15.13 25.14 21.01
C SER A 33 14.80 26.37 20.15
N LEU A 34 14.29 27.42 20.79
CA LEU A 34 14.00 28.68 20.09
C LEU A 34 15.29 29.46 19.75
N PRO A 35 15.32 30.12 18.59
CA PRO A 35 16.36 31.07 18.25
C PRO A 35 16.28 32.34 19.14
N LYS A 36 17.38 32.77 19.79
CA LYS A 36 17.43 34.03 20.58
C LYS A 36 17.73 35.25 19.70
N GLU A 37 17.02 36.35 19.96
CA GLU A 37 16.82 37.54 19.11
C GLU A 37 18.06 38.36 18.67
N ARG A 38 18.15 38.64 17.35
CA ARG A 38 18.51 39.91 16.63
C ARG A 38 18.98 39.55 15.19
N LYS A 39 18.68 40.22 14.07
CA LYS A 39 17.96 41.47 13.70
C LYS A 39 16.88 41.16 12.65
N LYS A 40 15.73 41.83 12.79
CA LYS A 40 14.52 41.72 11.97
C LYS A 40 14.74 42.33 10.58
N SER A 41 14.46 41.56 9.52
CA SER A 41 14.29 42.08 8.15
C SER A 41 12.85 41.83 7.73
N ARG A 42 12.05 42.89 7.64
CA ARG A 42 10.70 42.85 7.07
C ARG A 42 10.82 42.92 5.55
N SER A 43 10.40 41.88 4.84
CA SER A 43 10.16 41.96 3.39
C SER A 43 8.81 41.35 3.04
N ASN A 44 8.04 42.10 2.25
CA ASN A 44 6.79 41.63 1.66
C ASN A 44 7.10 40.61 0.57
N VAL A 45 6.83 39.34 0.85
CA VAL A 45 6.76 38.29 -0.17
C VAL A 45 5.30 38.16 -0.59
N ASN A 46 5.03 38.33 -1.89
CA ASN A 46 3.69 38.24 -2.46
C ASN A 46 3.08 36.85 -2.18
N GLY A 47 1.99 36.83 -1.40
CA GLY A 47 1.15 35.65 -1.20
C GLY A 47 0.95 35.19 0.24
N THR A 48 1.66 35.78 1.21
CA THR A 48 1.45 35.51 2.64
C THR A 48 1.03 36.77 3.37
N GLY A 49 0.08 36.66 4.29
CA GLY A 49 -0.38 37.79 5.11
C GLY A 49 0.76 38.51 5.84
N PRO A 50 0.53 39.73 6.35
CA PRO A 50 1.58 40.71 6.70
C PRO A 50 2.61 40.33 7.78
N ASP A 51 2.60 39.10 8.31
CA ASP A 51 3.35 38.68 9.51
C ASP A 51 4.08 37.33 9.38
N ALA A 52 4.39 36.85 8.16
CA ALA A 52 5.15 35.60 8.00
C ALA A 52 6.65 35.79 8.28
N GLU A 53 7.18 35.14 9.32
CA GLU A 53 8.61 35.19 9.64
C GLU A 53 9.40 34.37 8.62
N VAL A 54 10.26 35.04 7.85
CA VAL A 54 11.01 34.41 6.77
C VAL A 54 12.41 34.00 7.25
N TYR A 55 12.78 32.74 7.05
CA TYR A 55 14.10 32.21 7.42
C TYR A 55 14.88 31.74 6.18
N GLU A 56 16.20 31.95 6.18
CA GLU A 56 17.09 31.58 5.08
C GLU A 56 17.75 30.22 5.33
N VAL A 57 17.66 29.33 4.32
CA VAL A 57 18.22 27.98 4.36
C VAL A 57 19.67 28.01 3.89
N GLU A 58 20.60 27.60 4.77
CA GLU A 58 22.03 27.51 4.44
C GLU A 58 22.32 26.27 3.63
N ARG A 59 21.84 25.11 4.11
CA ARG A 59 21.96 23.82 3.43
C ARG A 59 20.99 22.82 4.05
N ILE A 60 20.67 21.78 3.29
CA ILE A 60 20.00 20.60 3.85
C ILE A 60 21.07 19.65 4.43
N VAL A 61 20.78 19.12 5.60
CA VAL A 61 21.68 18.27 6.40
C VAL A 61 21.29 16.81 6.30
N ASN A 62 19.99 16.51 6.28
CA ASN A 62 19.47 15.15 6.24
C ASN A 62 18.08 15.10 5.59
N TYR A 63 17.61 13.88 5.29
CA TYR A 63 16.33 13.61 4.65
C TYR A 63 15.73 12.31 5.20
N ALA A 64 14.41 12.33 5.41
CA ALA A 64 13.63 11.17 5.82
C ALA A 64 12.23 11.21 5.18
N LYS A 65 11.59 10.04 5.12
CA LYS A 65 10.15 9.91 4.86
C LYS A 65 9.48 9.40 6.11
N ASP A 66 8.35 9.98 6.46
CA ASP A 66 7.53 9.46 7.55
C ASP A 66 6.71 8.23 7.09
N PRO A 67 6.04 7.51 8.01
CA PRO A 67 5.23 6.34 7.66
C PRO A 67 4.05 6.64 6.72
N MET A 68 3.62 7.90 6.61
CA MET A 68 2.57 8.33 5.69
C MET A 68 3.12 8.66 4.30
N GLY A 69 4.45 8.65 4.14
CA GLY A 69 5.15 8.93 2.89
C GLY A 69 5.51 10.40 2.67
N ASP A 70 5.23 11.27 3.65
CA ASP A 70 5.58 12.69 3.55
C ASP A 70 7.10 12.88 3.68
N GLU A 71 7.65 13.79 2.87
CA GLU A 71 9.09 14.07 2.84
C GLU A 71 9.48 15.13 3.86
N TRP A 72 10.50 14.83 4.66
CA TRP A 72 11.06 15.69 5.68
C TRP A 72 12.55 15.91 5.46
N TYR A 73 13.01 17.13 5.75
CA TYR A 73 14.37 17.59 5.52
C TYR A 73 14.92 18.26 6.77
N LEU A 74 16.09 17.82 7.24
CA LEU A 74 16.78 18.50 8.33
C LEU A 74 17.52 19.71 7.76
N VAL A 75 17.13 20.90 8.19
CA VAL A 75 17.61 22.17 7.65
C VAL A 75 18.68 22.76 8.55
N LYS A 76 19.80 23.19 7.96
CA LYS A 76 20.75 24.11 8.60
C LYS A 76 20.36 25.54 8.20
N TRP A 77 20.04 26.36 9.20
CA TRP A 77 19.64 27.75 9.00
C TRP A 77 20.84 28.68 8.95
N VAL A 78 20.80 29.70 8.07
CA VAL A 78 21.89 30.69 7.94
C VAL A 78 22.07 31.45 9.24
N GLY A 79 23.30 31.58 9.72
CA GLY A 79 23.64 32.35 10.92
C GLY A 79 23.31 31.66 12.25
N TRP A 80 22.73 30.47 12.23
CA TRP A 80 22.41 29.69 13.44
C TRP A 80 23.42 28.55 13.67
N PRO A 81 23.76 28.21 14.92
CA PRO A 81 24.59 27.02 15.20
C PRO A 81 23.85 25.71 14.84
N GLU A 82 24.58 24.63 14.54
CA GLU A 82 23.97 23.34 14.11
C GLU A 82 23.00 22.72 15.11
N LYS A 83 23.11 23.05 16.40
CA LYS A 83 22.16 22.65 17.45
C LYS A 83 20.73 23.16 17.21
N ASN A 84 20.56 24.13 16.30
CA ASN A 84 19.29 24.73 15.93
C ASN A 84 18.75 24.17 14.61
N ASN A 85 19.37 23.13 14.04
CA ASN A 85 18.83 22.46 12.87
C ASN A 85 17.44 21.87 13.20
N SER A 86 16.48 22.06 12.31
CA SER A 86 15.10 21.56 12.48
C SER A 86 14.66 20.72 11.29
N TRP A 87 13.80 19.73 11.54
CA TRP A 87 13.16 18.96 10.49
C TRP A 87 11.97 19.73 9.92
N GLU A 88 12.02 20.00 8.62
CA GLU A 88 10.98 20.70 7.90
C GLU A 88 10.36 19.80 6.82
N PRO A 89 9.02 19.74 6.72
CA PRO A 89 8.36 19.02 5.64
C PRO A 89 8.59 19.77 4.31
N ILE A 90 8.57 19.05 3.19
CA ILE A 90 8.83 19.65 1.86
C ILE A 90 7.95 20.85 1.53
N LYS A 91 6.69 20.83 2.00
CA LYS A 91 5.73 21.93 1.85
C LYS A 91 6.17 23.23 2.50
N ASN A 92 7.06 23.18 3.49
CA ASN A 92 7.63 24.35 4.15
C ASN A 92 8.89 24.88 3.45
N LEU A 93 9.46 24.15 2.48
CA LEU A 93 10.74 24.47 1.83
C LEU A 93 10.60 24.96 0.39
N VAL A 94 9.49 25.64 0.08
CA VAL A 94 9.13 26.08 -1.27
C VAL A 94 10.22 26.97 -1.90
N GLY A 95 10.87 27.81 -1.09
CA GLY A 95 11.96 28.71 -1.49
C GLY A 95 13.36 28.10 -1.45
N ALA A 96 13.53 26.87 -0.96
CA ALA A 96 14.84 26.22 -0.79
C ALA A 96 15.11 25.09 -1.80
N LYS A 97 14.42 25.11 -2.95
CA LYS A 97 14.48 24.02 -3.95
C LYS A 97 15.90 23.70 -4.42
N ASP A 98 16.75 24.71 -4.53
CA ASP A 98 18.14 24.53 -4.96
C ASP A 98 18.99 23.89 -3.85
N ALA A 99 18.85 24.30 -2.58
CA ALA A 99 19.54 23.67 -1.46
C ALA A 99 19.13 22.19 -1.28
N ILE A 100 17.86 21.87 -1.49
CA ILE A 100 17.40 20.47 -1.47
C ILE A 100 18.00 19.70 -2.66
N SER A 101 18.06 20.33 -3.85
CA SER A 101 18.67 19.72 -5.03
C SER A 101 20.17 19.46 -4.82
N ASP A 102 20.87 20.39 -4.19
CA ASP A 102 22.30 20.30 -3.86
C ASP A 102 22.59 19.22 -2.83
N PHE A 103 21.77 19.08 -1.79
CA PHE A 103 21.94 18.01 -0.80
C PHE A 103 21.79 16.62 -1.40
N HIS A 104 20.76 16.41 -2.22
CA HIS A 104 20.62 15.15 -2.93
C HIS A 104 21.74 14.96 -3.95
N MET A 105 22.18 16.02 -4.65
CA MET A 105 23.36 15.98 -5.53
C MET A 105 24.60 15.51 -4.76
N GLN A 106 24.86 16.04 -3.57
CA GLN A 106 25.96 15.62 -2.70
C GLN A 106 25.79 14.18 -2.22
N LYS A 107 24.57 13.72 -1.95
CA LYS A 107 24.27 12.33 -1.59
C LYS A 107 24.56 11.39 -2.75
N VAL A 108 24.16 11.74 -3.99
CA VAL A 108 24.54 10.98 -5.18
C VAL A 108 26.06 11.01 -5.36
N VAL A 109 26.74 12.16 -5.23
CA VAL A 109 28.21 12.27 -5.32
C VAL A 109 28.95 11.45 -4.24
N LYS A 110 28.39 11.35 -3.03
CA LYS A 110 28.91 10.51 -1.94
C LYS A 110 28.70 9.02 -2.22
N LEU A 111 27.53 8.64 -2.74
CA LEU A 111 27.26 7.30 -3.28
C LEU A 111 28.18 7.00 -4.48
N MET A 112 28.60 7.98 -5.28
CA MET A 112 29.54 7.79 -6.39
C MET A 112 30.99 7.56 -5.94
N LYS A 113 31.39 8.05 -4.75
CA LYS A 113 32.73 7.78 -4.18
C LYS A 113 32.82 6.33 -3.67
N ASN A 114 31.72 5.80 -3.18
CA ASN A 114 31.60 4.43 -2.71
C ASN A 114 30.86 3.61 -3.77
N LYS A 115 31.56 2.97 -4.73
CA LYS A 115 31.14 2.18 -5.92
C LYS A 115 29.71 1.57 -6.07
N LEU A 116 28.82 1.59 -5.07
CA LEU A 116 27.41 1.19 -5.11
C LEU A 116 26.50 2.25 -5.78
N LEU A 117 26.50 2.30 -7.11
CA LEU A 117 25.41 2.94 -7.89
C LEU A 117 24.13 2.07 -7.90
N ASP A 118 24.23 0.79 -7.55
CA ASP A 118 23.10 -0.16 -7.58
C ASP A 118 22.04 0.14 -6.52
N GLY A 119 22.40 0.80 -5.41
CA GLY A 119 21.48 1.14 -4.31
C GLY A 119 20.71 2.46 -4.44
N MET A 120 20.85 3.21 -5.55
CA MET A 120 20.06 4.44 -5.75
C MET A 120 18.56 4.14 -5.80
N ALA A 121 17.78 4.78 -4.93
CA ALA A 121 16.34 4.68 -4.92
C ALA A 121 15.74 5.44 -6.11
N LEU A 122 14.52 5.06 -6.48
CA LEU A 122 13.83 5.64 -7.63
C LEU A 122 13.64 7.18 -7.55
N PRO A 123 13.31 7.77 -6.39
CA PRO A 123 13.23 9.23 -6.27
C PRO A 123 14.59 9.93 -6.50
N ASP A 124 15.71 9.26 -6.16
CA ASP A 124 17.05 9.78 -6.41
C ASP A 124 17.36 9.81 -7.92
N VAL A 125 16.85 8.82 -8.68
CA VAL A 125 16.95 8.75 -10.15
C VAL A 125 16.15 9.89 -10.78
N ASP A 126 14.88 10.07 -10.39
CA ASP A 126 14.03 11.12 -10.96
C ASP A 126 14.60 12.52 -10.70
N ARG A 127 15.04 12.76 -9.46
CA ARG A 127 15.64 14.05 -9.08
C ARG A 127 16.95 14.33 -9.81
N PHE A 128 17.77 13.31 -10.04
CA PHE A 128 18.99 13.45 -10.85
C PHE A 128 18.67 13.82 -12.29
N LEU A 129 17.63 13.23 -12.89
CA LEU A 129 17.18 13.59 -14.23
C LEU A 129 16.72 15.04 -14.30
N GLN A 130 15.97 15.52 -13.30
CA GLN A 130 15.57 16.93 -13.22
C GLN A 130 16.78 17.89 -13.17
N ILE A 131 17.86 17.52 -12.46
CA ILE A 131 19.09 18.31 -12.41
C ILE A 131 19.78 18.35 -13.79
N ILE A 132 19.86 17.22 -14.49
CA ILE A 132 20.44 17.22 -15.85
C ILE A 132 19.54 17.98 -16.84
N CYS A 133 18.22 17.91 -16.68
CA CYS A 133 17.32 18.75 -17.47
C CYS A 133 17.67 20.24 -17.34
N LYS A 134 17.96 20.71 -16.12
CA LYS A 134 18.39 22.10 -15.90
C LYS A 134 19.69 22.41 -16.65
N ARG A 135 20.68 21.50 -16.63
CA ARG A 135 21.96 21.66 -17.36
C ARG A 135 21.82 21.63 -18.88
N THR A 136 20.83 20.91 -19.39
CA THR A 136 20.59 20.74 -20.84
C THR A 136 19.53 21.69 -21.40
N ALA A 137 19.23 22.78 -20.66
CA ALA A 137 18.22 23.78 -21.01
C ALA A 137 16.81 23.19 -21.28
N GLY A 138 16.45 22.12 -20.57
CA GLY A 138 15.11 21.52 -20.63
C GLY A 138 14.87 20.56 -21.80
N ASN A 139 15.78 20.45 -22.77
CA ASN A 139 15.63 19.57 -23.95
C ASN A 139 15.42 18.10 -23.59
N ILE A 140 16.04 17.62 -22.50
CA ILE A 140 15.84 16.25 -22.03
C ILE A 140 14.49 16.13 -21.30
N CYS A 141 14.07 17.15 -20.53
CA CYS A 141 12.81 17.09 -19.77
C CYS A 141 11.56 17.18 -20.65
N SER A 142 11.58 17.96 -21.73
CA SER A 142 10.48 17.98 -22.71
C SER A 142 10.30 16.60 -23.34
N MET A 143 11.40 15.94 -23.69
CA MET A 143 11.39 14.57 -24.22
C MET A 143 10.99 13.50 -23.20
N MET A 144 11.29 13.71 -21.91
CA MET A 144 10.88 12.79 -20.83
C MET A 144 9.41 12.95 -20.44
N LYS A 145 8.78 14.08 -20.73
CA LYS A 145 7.35 14.35 -20.46
C LYS A 145 6.42 13.92 -21.60
N GLU A 146 6.96 13.65 -22.78
CA GLU A 146 6.20 13.10 -23.88
C GLU A 146 5.79 11.65 -23.56
N SER A 147 4.50 11.45 -23.34
CA SER A 147 3.87 10.12 -23.16
C SER A 147 4.14 9.16 -24.33
N SER A 148 4.64 9.68 -25.45
CA SER A 148 5.11 8.94 -26.63
C SER A 148 6.50 8.31 -26.49
N PHE A 149 7.25 8.52 -25.40
CA PHE A 149 8.55 7.85 -25.17
C PHE A 149 8.44 6.31 -25.15
N VAL A 150 7.23 5.82 -24.86
CA VAL A 150 6.82 4.41 -24.89
C VAL A 150 6.84 3.80 -26.32
N LYS A 151 6.83 4.63 -27.38
CA LYS A 151 7.03 4.18 -28.77
C LYS A 151 8.52 4.22 -29.17
N TYR A 152 9.24 3.17 -28.76
CA TYR A 152 10.51 2.65 -29.34
C TYR A 152 11.88 3.31 -29.04
N LYS A 153 12.89 2.42 -29.03
CA LYS A 153 14.38 2.55 -28.92
C LYS A 153 14.99 3.92 -29.27
N ASN A 154 14.45 4.60 -30.27
CA ASN A 154 14.94 5.88 -30.76
C ASN A 154 14.89 6.99 -29.69
N GLY A 155 13.88 7.00 -28.81
CA GLY A 155 13.81 7.93 -27.68
C GLY A 155 14.90 7.67 -26.65
N ALA A 156 15.07 6.40 -26.26
CA ALA A 156 16.11 5.95 -25.33
C ALA A 156 17.52 6.26 -25.83
N ASP A 157 17.80 5.98 -27.10
CA ASP A 157 19.10 6.26 -27.71
C ASP A 157 19.36 7.76 -27.88
N ARG A 158 18.31 8.55 -28.11
CA ARG A 158 18.41 10.01 -28.19
C ARG A 158 18.66 10.64 -26.82
N VAL A 159 18.00 10.15 -25.76
CA VAL A 159 18.31 10.54 -24.37
C VAL A 159 19.74 10.14 -24.01
N LYS A 160 20.17 8.89 -24.29
CA LYS A 160 21.56 8.47 -24.09
C LYS A 160 22.56 9.40 -24.80
N LYS A 161 22.31 9.75 -26.06
CA LYS A 161 23.17 10.67 -26.83
C LYS A 161 23.22 12.08 -26.22
N LEU A 162 22.08 12.64 -25.80
CA LEU A 162 22.03 13.96 -25.17
C LEU A 162 22.74 13.98 -23.82
N MET A 163 22.54 12.93 -23.02
CA MET A 163 23.24 12.73 -21.76
C MET A 163 24.76 12.68 -22.00
N LEU A 164 25.22 11.86 -22.95
CA LEU A 164 26.65 11.80 -23.30
C LEU A 164 27.22 13.15 -23.75
N LYS A 165 26.47 13.92 -24.55
CA LYS A 165 26.87 15.27 -24.98
C LYS A 165 26.94 16.27 -23.82
N ALA A 166 26.14 16.08 -22.78
CA ALA A 166 26.15 16.94 -21.59
C ALA A 166 27.26 16.58 -20.59
N SER A 167 27.93 15.43 -20.77
CA SER A 167 29.03 15.03 -19.90
C SER A 167 30.30 15.82 -20.22
N THR A 168 30.97 16.34 -19.20
CA THR A 168 32.23 17.07 -19.34
C THR A 168 33.44 16.26 -18.89
N SER A 169 33.23 15.03 -18.40
CA SER A 169 34.29 14.13 -17.99
C SER A 169 33.91 12.66 -18.21
N LYS A 170 34.93 11.79 -18.35
CA LYS A 170 34.74 10.33 -18.48
C LYS A 170 34.01 9.72 -17.29
N LYS A 171 34.12 10.34 -16.10
CA LYS A 171 33.39 9.94 -14.88
C LYS A 171 31.90 10.30 -14.96
N GLU A 172 31.58 11.48 -15.50
CA GLU A 172 30.18 11.87 -15.77
C GLU A 172 29.55 11.01 -16.87
N GLU A 173 30.30 10.65 -17.91
CA GLU A 173 29.82 9.76 -18.97
C GLU A 173 29.34 8.39 -18.41
N VAL A 174 30.17 7.74 -17.59
CA VAL A 174 29.82 6.44 -16.98
C VAL A 174 28.57 6.57 -16.10
N MET A 175 28.51 7.65 -15.30
CA MET A 175 27.38 7.93 -14.42
C MET A 175 26.09 8.15 -15.20
N PHE A 176 26.12 8.97 -16.25
CA PHE A 176 24.97 9.25 -17.08
C PHE A 176 24.47 8.00 -17.80
N LYS A 177 25.36 7.12 -18.26
CA LYS A 177 24.96 5.80 -18.79
C LYS A 177 24.19 4.99 -17.74
N THR A 178 24.70 4.90 -16.52
CA THR A 178 24.06 4.14 -15.43
C THR A 178 22.68 4.69 -15.07
N VAL A 179 22.58 6.00 -14.86
CA VAL A 179 21.29 6.63 -14.49
C VAL A 179 20.28 6.54 -15.62
N THR A 180 20.71 6.76 -16.86
CA THR A 180 19.83 6.60 -18.04
C THR A 180 19.31 5.17 -18.13
N ASN A 181 20.16 4.16 -17.93
CA ASN A 181 19.74 2.76 -17.96
C ASN A 181 18.74 2.43 -16.84
N LYS A 182 18.95 2.92 -15.62
CA LYS A 182 18.00 2.75 -14.51
C LYS A 182 16.66 3.44 -14.81
N TRP A 183 16.68 4.65 -15.34
CA TRP A 183 15.46 5.35 -15.73
C TRP A 183 14.70 4.62 -16.85
N LEU A 184 15.41 4.12 -17.87
CA LEU A 184 14.79 3.31 -18.93
C LEU A 184 14.15 2.04 -18.36
N LYS A 185 14.81 1.39 -17.39
CA LYS A 185 14.23 0.25 -16.67
C LYS A 185 12.96 0.66 -15.95
N TYR A 186 12.96 1.79 -15.23
CA TYR A 186 11.79 2.31 -14.54
C TYR A 186 10.62 2.56 -15.51
N GLN A 187 10.86 3.28 -16.61
CA GLN A 187 9.82 3.58 -17.59
C GLN A 187 9.20 2.30 -18.17
N LYS A 188 10.04 1.30 -18.49
CA LYS A 188 9.56 -0.01 -18.94
C LYS A 188 8.67 -0.68 -17.87
N VAL A 189 9.09 -0.66 -16.62
CA VAL A 189 8.31 -1.23 -15.51
C VAL A 189 6.98 -0.49 -15.36
N GLN A 190 6.96 0.85 -15.39
CA GLN A 190 5.72 1.63 -15.31
C GLN A 190 4.74 1.31 -16.44
N GLN A 191 5.24 1.13 -17.67
CA GLN A 191 4.42 0.69 -18.78
C GLN A 191 3.81 -0.69 -18.50
N GLN A 192 4.61 -1.65 -18.05
CA GLN A 192 4.12 -3.00 -17.72
C GLN A 192 3.07 -2.98 -16.61
N LEU A 193 3.27 -2.14 -15.58
CA LEU A 193 2.31 -1.96 -14.50
C LEU A 193 1.00 -1.32 -15.00
N HIS A 194 1.06 -0.36 -15.93
CA HIS A 194 -0.12 0.23 -16.53
C HIS A 194 -0.90 -0.76 -17.40
N GLU A 195 -0.21 -1.56 -18.21
CA GLU A 195 -0.81 -2.65 -18.99
C GLU A 195 -1.46 -3.70 -18.07
N TRP A 196 -0.81 -4.02 -16.95
CA TRP A 196 -1.34 -4.92 -15.95
C TRP A 196 -2.58 -4.35 -15.24
N GLU A 197 -2.55 -3.08 -14.84
CA GLU A 197 -3.71 -2.37 -14.27
C GLU A 197 -4.91 -2.42 -15.22
N ALA A 198 -4.70 -2.10 -16.49
CA ALA A 198 -5.75 -2.16 -17.51
C ALA A 198 -6.30 -3.59 -17.66
N LYS A 199 -5.42 -4.61 -17.67
CA LYS A 199 -5.83 -6.02 -17.70
C LYS A 199 -6.69 -6.38 -16.49
N LEU A 200 -6.28 -6.03 -15.27
CA LEU A 200 -7.04 -6.32 -14.05
C LEU A 200 -8.44 -5.70 -14.10
N ASN A 201 -8.54 -4.40 -14.43
CA ASN A 201 -9.83 -3.71 -14.52
C ASN A 201 -10.70 -4.18 -15.69
N SER A 202 -10.12 -4.79 -16.72
CA SER A 202 -10.89 -5.39 -17.83
C SER A 202 -11.54 -6.74 -17.47
N VAL A 203 -10.92 -7.48 -16.54
CA VAL A 203 -11.40 -8.81 -16.08
C VAL A 203 -12.26 -8.69 -14.82
N CYS A 204 -11.99 -7.69 -13.98
CA CYS A 204 -12.73 -7.47 -12.75
C CYS A 204 -14.19 -7.10 -13.03
N THR A 205 -15.12 -7.80 -12.40
CA THR A 205 -16.56 -7.54 -12.53
C THR A 205 -17.08 -6.49 -11.54
N ASP A 206 -16.26 -6.12 -10.54
CA ASP A 206 -16.59 -5.07 -9.58
C ASP A 206 -16.61 -3.70 -10.25
N LYS A 207 -17.49 -2.81 -9.77
CA LYS A 207 -17.54 -1.42 -10.26
C LYS A 207 -16.36 -0.56 -9.80
N ALA A 208 -15.76 -0.93 -8.67
CA ALA A 208 -14.67 -0.19 -8.06
C ALA A 208 -13.34 -0.52 -8.72
N LYS A 209 -12.52 0.50 -8.93
CA LYS A 209 -11.26 0.41 -9.66
C LYS A 209 -10.15 -0.22 -8.83
N ILE A 210 -9.21 -0.83 -9.54
CA ILE A 210 -7.94 -1.32 -9.01
C ILE A 210 -6.83 -0.45 -9.62
N ILE A 211 -6.01 0.18 -8.79
CA ILE A 211 -4.84 0.97 -9.23
C ILE A 211 -3.56 0.19 -8.91
N ILE A 212 -2.53 0.30 -9.75
CA ILE A 212 -1.21 -0.28 -9.51
C ILE A 212 -0.17 0.81 -9.26
N GLU A 213 0.54 0.74 -8.14
CA GLU A 213 1.55 1.73 -7.77
C GLU A 213 2.88 1.10 -7.36
N ASN A 214 3.97 1.42 -8.08
CA ASN A 214 5.33 1.12 -7.62
C ASN A 214 6.23 2.36 -7.70
N VAL A 215 6.57 2.90 -6.54
CA VAL A 215 7.50 4.03 -6.36
C VAL A 215 8.73 3.65 -5.53
N VAL A 216 8.88 2.35 -5.21
CA VAL A 216 9.90 1.84 -4.29
C VAL A 216 11.07 1.22 -5.05
N ASP A 217 10.78 0.32 -5.98
CA ASP A 217 11.78 -0.47 -6.68
C ASP A 217 11.44 -0.62 -8.19
N PHE A 218 12.07 -1.59 -8.85
CA PHE A 218 11.87 -1.88 -10.28
C PHE A 218 11.12 -3.20 -10.49
N GLU A 219 10.35 -3.64 -9.50
CA GLU A 219 9.51 -4.83 -9.61
C GLU A 219 8.33 -4.55 -10.56
N GLY A 220 8.16 -5.43 -11.54
CA GLY A 220 7.04 -5.38 -12.49
C GLY A 220 5.83 -6.18 -12.02
N PRO A 221 4.85 -6.41 -12.91
CA PRO A 221 3.73 -7.30 -12.63
C PRO A 221 4.21 -8.70 -12.19
N PRO A 222 3.47 -9.37 -11.28
CA PRO A 222 3.78 -10.74 -10.89
C PRO A 222 3.71 -11.69 -12.10
N PHE A 223 4.67 -12.61 -12.20
CA PHE A 223 4.84 -13.48 -13.38
C PHE A 223 3.75 -14.57 -13.51
N GLU A 224 3.25 -15.11 -12.40
CA GLU A 224 2.35 -16.28 -12.37
C GLU A 224 1.05 -16.00 -11.61
N PHE A 225 0.36 -14.91 -11.95
CA PHE A 225 -0.90 -14.54 -11.31
C PHE A 225 -2.02 -14.29 -12.32
N THR A 226 -3.16 -14.95 -12.10
CA THR A 226 -4.38 -14.79 -12.89
C THR A 226 -5.50 -14.23 -12.01
N TYR A 227 -6.05 -13.08 -12.42
CA TYR A 227 -7.16 -12.48 -11.70
C TYR A 227 -8.45 -13.28 -11.91
N VAL A 228 -9.11 -13.67 -10.83
CA VAL A 228 -10.43 -14.32 -10.85
C VAL A 228 -11.41 -13.56 -9.95
N ASN A 229 -12.69 -13.56 -10.31
CA ASN A 229 -13.73 -12.84 -9.57
C ASN A 229 -14.47 -13.72 -8.55
N ASP A 230 -14.31 -15.04 -8.63
CA ASP A 230 -15.01 -16.02 -7.80
C ASP A 230 -14.10 -17.24 -7.60
N TYR A 231 -14.53 -18.16 -6.73
CA TYR A 231 -13.85 -19.44 -6.53
C TYR A 231 -13.69 -20.22 -7.83
N LYS A 232 -12.50 -20.79 -7.98
CA LYS A 232 -12.17 -21.71 -9.07
C LYS A 232 -12.04 -23.12 -8.48
N PRO A 233 -13.05 -23.99 -8.56
CA PRO A 233 -12.90 -25.35 -8.04
C PRO A 233 -11.85 -26.13 -8.83
N SER A 234 -11.03 -26.92 -8.12
CA SER A 234 -10.12 -27.87 -8.75
C SER A 234 -10.87 -29.07 -9.34
N GLU A 235 -10.15 -29.92 -10.07
CA GLU A 235 -10.71 -31.14 -10.63
C GLU A 235 -11.36 -32.01 -9.53
N GLY A 236 -12.57 -32.51 -9.81
CA GLY A 236 -13.35 -33.32 -8.88
C GLY A 236 -14.16 -32.54 -7.82
N ILE A 237 -13.92 -31.24 -7.63
CA ILE A 237 -14.68 -30.42 -6.69
C ILE A 237 -15.84 -29.73 -7.40
N ILE A 238 -17.04 -29.86 -6.83
CA ILE A 238 -18.25 -29.20 -7.34
C ILE A 238 -18.77 -28.28 -6.24
N ILE A 239 -18.84 -26.99 -6.54
CA ILE A 239 -19.42 -25.96 -5.66
C ILE A 239 -20.83 -25.66 -6.20
N PRO A 240 -21.91 -26.09 -5.51
CA PRO A 240 -23.27 -25.83 -5.95
C PRO A 240 -23.57 -24.33 -6.01
N ASN A 241 -24.35 -23.91 -7.01
CA ASN A 241 -24.80 -22.51 -7.14
C ASN A 241 -26.33 -22.37 -7.27
N ASP A 242 -27.07 -23.47 -7.16
CA ASP A 242 -28.53 -23.44 -7.03
C ASP A 242 -28.91 -23.73 -5.56
N PRO A 243 -29.36 -22.72 -4.80
CA PRO A 243 -29.76 -22.93 -3.42
C PRO A 243 -31.09 -23.70 -3.35
N PRO A 244 -31.25 -24.61 -2.37
CA PRO A 244 -32.50 -25.36 -2.19
C PRO A 244 -33.67 -24.50 -1.72
N ILE A 245 -33.38 -23.38 -1.03
CA ILE A 245 -34.38 -22.54 -0.38
C ILE A 245 -34.07 -21.05 -0.52
N GLY A 246 -35.13 -20.23 -0.53
CA GLY A 246 -35.06 -18.78 -0.46
C GLY A 246 -36.21 -18.24 0.39
N CYS A 247 -36.13 -16.98 0.83
CA CYS A 247 -37.19 -16.36 1.61
C CYS A 247 -38.26 -15.71 0.72
N ASP A 248 -39.49 -15.66 1.23
CA ASP A 248 -40.63 -14.99 0.61
C ASP A 248 -40.81 -13.53 1.06
N CYS A 249 -39.81 -12.96 1.72
CA CYS A 249 -39.88 -11.61 2.28
C CYS A 249 -39.94 -10.53 1.19
N THR A 250 -40.85 -9.56 1.34
CA THR A 250 -40.82 -8.31 0.55
C THR A 250 -39.82 -7.31 1.13
N ASN A 251 -39.67 -7.29 2.45
CA ASN A 251 -38.66 -6.52 3.18
C ASN A 251 -38.02 -7.41 4.26
N CYS A 252 -36.79 -7.86 4.00
CA CYS A 252 -36.07 -8.79 4.86
C CYS A 252 -35.63 -8.20 6.21
N PHE A 253 -35.39 -6.89 6.28
CA PHE A 253 -34.88 -6.24 7.51
C PHE A 253 -35.97 -6.13 8.58
N ASP A 254 -37.18 -5.74 8.15
CA ASP A 254 -38.33 -5.66 9.04
C ASP A 254 -38.84 -7.07 9.39
N ASN A 255 -38.74 -8.03 8.45
CA ASN A 255 -39.11 -9.43 8.64
C ASN A 255 -37.92 -10.34 9.01
N ARG A 256 -36.93 -9.81 9.74
CA ARG A 256 -35.68 -10.53 10.07
C ARG A 256 -35.89 -11.91 10.72
N LYS A 257 -36.96 -12.09 11.51
CA LYS A 257 -37.35 -13.37 12.14
C LYS A 257 -37.97 -14.39 11.18
N LYS A 258 -38.07 -14.08 9.89
CA LYS A 258 -38.59 -14.97 8.83
C LYS A 258 -37.68 -14.96 7.59
N CYS A 259 -36.51 -14.31 7.69
CA CYS A 259 -35.55 -14.17 6.60
C CYS A 259 -34.52 -15.31 6.65
N CYS A 260 -33.72 -15.45 5.58
CA CYS A 260 -32.73 -16.51 5.39
C CYS A 260 -31.87 -16.80 6.61
N SER A 261 -31.29 -15.78 7.26
CA SER A 261 -30.44 -15.98 8.45
C SER A 261 -31.19 -16.67 9.60
N HIS A 262 -32.45 -16.32 9.82
CA HIS A 262 -33.24 -16.91 10.90
C HIS A 262 -33.56 -18.39 10.65
N SER A 263 -33.71 -18.82 9.39
CA SER A 263 -33.91 -20.24 9.05
C SER A 263 -32.75 -21.13 9.51
N PHE A 264 -31.56 -20.56 9.69
CA PHE A 264 -30.37 -21.23 10.21
C PHE A 264 -30.10 -20.91 11.70
N GLY A 265 -31.04 -20.26 12.39
CA GLY A 265 -30.87 -19.85 13.79
C GLY A 265 -29.92 -18.67 14.00
N ILE A 266 -29.55 -17.97 12.93
CA ILE A 266 -28.53 -16.92 12.94
C ILE A 266 -29.17 -15.52 12.92
N PRO A 267 -28.63 -14.55 13.71
CA PRO A 267 -29.11 -13.17 13.68
C PRO A 267 -28.91 -12.52 12.30
N PHE A 268 -29.73 -11.51 12.00
CA PHE A 268 -29.58 -10.75 10.76
C PHE A 268 -28.28 -9.96 10.78
N ALA A 269 -27.39 -10.22 9.81
CA ALA A 269 -26.01 -9.79 9.87
C ALA A 269 -25.81 -8.27 9.72
N TYR A 270 -26.67 -7.58 8.95
CA TYR A 270 -26.42 -6.20 8.53
C TYR A 270 -27.37 -5.18 9.17
N ASN A 271 -26.85 -3.99 9.46
CA ASN A 271 -27.68 -2.84 9.81
C ASN A 271 -28.26 -2.14 8.56
N ARG A 272 -29.04 -1.07 8.76
CA ARG A 272 -29.67 -0.28 7.68
C ARG A 272 -28.67 0.37 6.71
N LEU A 273 -27.41 0.48 7.11
CA LEU A 273 -26.32 1.03 6.31
C LEU A 273 -25.50 -0.07 5.60
N LYS A 274 -25.98 -1.33 5.59
CA LYS A 274 -25.30 -2.50 5.02
C LYS A 274 -23.93 -2.78 5.63
N ARG A 275 -23.77 -2.43 6.92
CA ARG A 275 -22.57 -2.72 7.71
C ARG A 275 -22.85 -3.88 8.67
N ILE A 276 -21.82 -4.66 8.97
CA ILE A 276 -21.93 -5.83 9.85
C ILE A 276 -22.37 -5.39 11.26
N ASN A 277 -23.23 -6.18 11.89
CA ASN A 277 -23.84 -5.91 13.20
C ASN A 277 -24.03 -7.22 13.98
N VAL A 278 -23.08 -8.14 13.83
CA VAL A 278 -22.98 -9.42 14.54
C VAL A 278 -21.54 -9.59 15.02
N ASN A 279 -21.35 -10.45 16.02
CA ASN A 279 -20.01 -10.71 16.56
C ASN A 279 -19.17 -11.52 15.57
N LEU A 280 -17.86 -11.33 15.62
CA LEU A 280 -16.90 -12.16 14.88
C LEU A 280 -17.14 -13.65 15.19
N GLY A 281 -17.03 -14.50 14.16
CA GLY A 281 -17.35 -15.93 14.24
C GLY A 281 -18.82 -16.26 14.00
N THR A 282 -19.72 -15.26 13.92
CA THR A 282 -21.11 -15.52 13.50
C THR A 282 -21.14 -15.79 11.99
N PRO A 283 -21.67 -16.92 11.50
CA PRO A 283 -21.83 -17.16 10.06
C PRO A 283 -22.83 -16.18 9.46
N ILE A 284 -22.68 -15.85 8.19
CA ILE A 284 -23.56 -14.90 7.50
C ILE A 284 -24.34 -15.64 6.41
N TYR A 285 -25.66 -15.61 6.48
CA TYR A 285 -26.54 -16.13 5.42
C TYR A 285 -27.25 -14.98 4.71
N GLU A 286 -26.75 -14.64 3.52
CA GLU A 286 -27.40 -13.64 2.65
C GLU A 286 -28.65 -14.20 1.97
N CYS A 287 -29.48 -13.31 1.45
CA CYS A 287 -30.53 -13.71 0.53
C CYS A 287 -29.91 -14.12 -0.82
N ASN A 288 -30.53 -15.08 -1.49
CA ASN A 288 -29.97 -15.74 -2.66
C ASN A 288 -30.89 -15.64 -3.89
N ASN A 289 -30.56 -16.31 -4.99
CA ASN A 289 -31.33 -16.23 -6.25
C ASN A 289 -32.76 -16.82 -6.18
N LYS A 290 -33.11 -17.63 -5.16
CA LYS A 290 -34.47 -18.14 -4.91
C LYS A 290 -35.31 -17.22 -4.03
N CYS A 291 -34.72 -16.19 -3.43
CA CYS A 291 -35.44 -15.25 -2.56
C CYS A 291 -36.28 -14.26 -3.38
N LYS A 292 -37.51 -13.99 -2.94
CA LYS A 292 -38.41 -13.01 -3.58
C LYS A 292 -38.05 -11.55 -3.30
N CYS A 293 -37.15 -11.29 -2.35
CA CYS A 293 -36.71 -9.94 -2.01
C CYS A 293 -35.91 -9.30 -3.17
N PRO A 294 -36.00 -7.97 -3.34
CA PRO A 294 -35.35 -7.28 -4.46
C PRO A 294 -33.82 -7.30 -4.36
N PRO A 295 -33.09 -6.97 -5.45
CA PRO A 295 -31.64 -6.76 -5.42
C PRO A 295 -31.20 -5.70 -4.40
N THR A 296 -32.05 -4.71 -4.12
CA THR A 296 -31.76 -3.68 -3.11
C THR A 296 -31.87 -4.16 -1.66
N CYS A 297 -32.25 -5.42 -1.43
CA CYS A 297 -32.37 -6.02 -0.10
C CYS A 297 -31.14 -5.73 0.78
N LEU A 298 -31.39 -5.43 2.06
CA LEU A 298 -30.35 -5.16 3.04
C LEU A 298 -29.53 -6.43 3.39
N ASN A 299 -30.08 -7.61 3.12
CA ASN A 299 -29.38 -8.90 3.24
C ASN A 299 -28.70 -9.35 1.94
N ARG A 300 -28.27 -8.39 1.11
CA ARG A 300 -27.48 -8.58 -0.11
C ARG A 300 -26.38 -7.52 -0.13
N VAL A 301 -25.21 -7.88 0.36
CA VAL A 301 -24.04 -7.00 0.54
C VAL A 301 -22.85 -7.59 -0.20
N VAL A 302 -22.40 -8.77 0.19
CA VAL A 302 -21.21 -9.44 -0.36
C VAL A 302 -21.40 -9.81 -1.82
N GLN A 303 -22.56 -10.37 -2.17
CA GLN A 303 -22.89 -10.73 -3.57
C GLN A 303 -22.92 -9.55 -4.55
N HIS A 304 -22.92 -8.30 -4.06
CA HIS A 304 -22.84 -7.14 -4.93
C HIS A 304 -21.41 -6.77 -5.30
N GLY A 305 -20.40 -7.47 -4.77
CA GLY A 305 -19.00 -7.21 -5.07
C GLY A 305 -18.47 -5.91 -4.47
N ARG A 306 -17.18 -5.69 -4.65
CA ARG A 306 -16.44 -4.56 -4.08
C ARG A 306 -17.02 -3.21 -4.53
N LYS A 307 -17.06 -2.26 -3.59
CA LYS A 307 -17.49 -0.86 -3.83
C LYS A 307 -16.41 0.19 -3.60
N ILE A 308 -15.29 -0.22 -3.03
CA ILE A 308 -14.21 0.66 -2.60
C ILE A 308 -13.08 0.59 -3.62
N ASP A 309 -12.58 1.75 -4.06
CA ASP A 309 -11.41 1.83 -4.94
C ASP A 309 -10.15 1.46 -4.14
N LEU A 310 -9.34 0.56 -4.69
CA LEU A 310 -8.15 0.02 -4.03
C LEU A 310 -6.91 0.22 -4.89
N ALA A 311 -5.74 0.31 -4.24
CA ALA A 311 -4.45 0.28 -4.91
C ALA A 311 -3.62 -0.91 -4.44
N ILE A 312 -3.13 -1.72 -5.38
CA ILE A 312 -2.04 -2.67 -5.14
C ILE A 312 -0.75 -1.87 -5.25
N PHE A 313 -0.01 -1.77 -4.15
CA PHE A 313 1.16 -0.90 -4.05
C PHE A 313 2.40 -1.65 -3.58
N ARG A 314 3.58 -1.19 -3.99
CA ARG A 314 4.84 -1.76 -3.51
C ARG A 314 5.19 -1.20 -2.12
N THR A 315 5.34 -2.08 -1.13
CA THR A 315 5.71 -1.72 0.24
C THR A 315 7.19 -1.31 0.34
N ALA A 316 7.49 -0.32 1.18
CA ALA A 316 8.87 0.16 1.37
C ALA A 316 9.68 -0.63 2.41
N ASN A 317 9.01 -1.43 3.25
CA ASN A 317 9.62 -2.23 4.32
C ASN A 317 10.07 -3.64 3.85
N GLY A 318 9.95 -3.93 2.56
CA GLY A 318 10.34 -5.20 1.98
C GLY A 318 9.36 -6.34 2.25
N CYS A 319 8.07 -6.04 2.46
CA CYS A 319 6.98 -7.01 2.48
C CYS A 319 6.46 -7.36 1.07
N GLY A 320 7.01 -6.74 0.02
CA GLY A 320 6.59 -6.99 -1.34
C GLY A 320 5.42 -6.10 -1.74
N TRP A 321 4.41 -6.66 -2.40
CA TRP A 321 3.17 -5.96 -2.73
C TRP A 321 2.24 -5.89 -1.50
N GLY A 322 1.43 -4.85 -1.44
CA GLY A 322 0.42 -4.61 -0.41
C GLY A 322 -0.86 -4.07 -1.06
N VAL A 323 -1.94 -3.96 -0.29
CA VAL A 323 -3.18 -3.32 -0.74
C VAL A 323 -3.49 -2.14 0.17
N LYS A 324 -3.85 -0.99 -0.39
CA LYS A 324 -4.33 0.16 0.38
C LYS A 324 -5.64 0.69 -0.18
N THR A 325 -6.43 1.35 0.66
CA THR A 325 -7.67 1.99 0.22
C THR A 325 -7.41 3.39 -0.35
N LEU A 326 -8.19 3.79 -1.37
CA LEU A 326 -8.12 5.11 -1.98
C LEU A 326 -9.15 6.11 -1.43
N GLU A 327 -9.95 5.65 -0.46
CA GLU A 327 -11.00 6.40 0.21
C GLU A 327 -11.07 6.04 1.69
N PHE A 328 -11.94 6.72 2.43
CA PHE A 328 -12.15 6.42 3.85
C PHE A 328 -13.14 5.25 3.98
N ILE A 329 -12.81 4.24 4.78
CA ILE A 329 -13.70 3.10 5.05
C ILE A 329 -14.20 3.20 6.49
N LYS A 330 -15.52 3.24 6.67
CA LYS A 330 -16.12 3.18 8.01
C LYS A 330 -15.95 1.79 8.61
N ALA A 331 -15.87 1.67 9.93
CA ALA A 331 -15.94 0.39 10.63
C ALA A 331 -17.17 -0.41 10.18
N ASP A 332 -17.03 -1.73 10.19
CA ASP A 332 -18.05 -2.73 9.88
C ASP A 332 -18.46 -2.78 8.40
N THR A 333 -17.66 -2.21 7.50
CA THR A 333 -17.96 -2.12 6.06
C THR A 333 -17.36 -3.29 5.31
N PHE A 334 -18.13 -3.91 4.42
CA PHE A 334 -17.62 -4.93 3.49
C PHE A 334 -16.57 -4.32 2.55
N VAL A 335 -15.42 -4.98 2.42
CA VAL A 335 -14.30 -4.50 1.61
C VAL A 335 -14.13 -5.34 0.34
N MET A 336 -13.87 -6.64 0.48
CA MET A 336 -13.70 -7.57 -0.64
C MET A 336 -13.78 -9.02 -0.15
N GLU A 337 -13.79 -9.98 -1.07
CA GLU A 337 -13.70 -11.41 -0.75
C GLU A 337 -12.27 -11.93 -0.89
N TYR A 338 -11.92 -13.02 -0.21
CA TYR A 338 -10.77 -13.84 -0.53
C TYR A 338 -11.18 -14.92 -1.52
N VAL A 339 -10.56 -14.95 -2.70
CA VAL A 339 -10.87 -15.96 -3.73
C VAL A 339 -9.59 -16.57 -4.27
N GLY A 340 -9.71 -17.79 -4.77
CA GLY A 340 -8.63 -18.51 -5.41
C GLY A 340 -9.10 -19.87 -5.91
N GLU A 341 -8.15 -20.77 -6.12
CA GLU A 341 -8.46 -22.16 -6.43
C GLU A 341 -8.94 -22.88 -5.17
N VAL A 342 -10.10 -23.52 -5.22
CA VAL A 342 -10.58 -24.35 -4.10
C VAL A 342 -10.05 -25.76 -4.33
N ILE A 343 -9.22 -26.24 -3.40
CA ILE A 343 -8.56 -27.55 -3.42
C ILE A 343 -8.94 -28.33 -2.15
N THR A 344 -8.69 -29.64 -2.15
CA THR A 344 -8.82 -30.44 -0.92
C THR A 344 -7.68 -30.11 0.04
N ASN A 345 -7.88 -30.37 1.32
CA ASN A 345 -6.86 -30.14 2.34
C ASN A 345 -5.61 -31.03 2.11
N GLU A 346 -5.79 -32.25 1.59
CA GLU A 346 -4.66 -33.13 1.24
C GLU A 346 -3.79 -32.52 0.14
N GLU A 347 -4.41 -31.93 -0.89
CA GLU A 347 -3.68 -31.20 -1.94
C GLU A 347 -3.02 -29.93 -1.38
N ALA A 348 -3.69 -29.23 -0.46
CA ALA A 348 -3.16 -28.04 0.19
C ALA A 348 -1.90 -28.36 1.01
N GLU A 349 -1.87 -29.46 1.75
CA GLU A 349 -0.70 -29.92 2.51
C GLU A 349 0.49 -30.24 1.57
N VAL A 350 0.23 -30.95 0.46
CA VAL A 350 1.25 -31.28 -0.54
C VAL A 350 1.84 -30.01 -1.19
N ARG A 351 1.00 -29.01 -1.46
CA ARG A 351 1.44 -27.71 -2.00
C ARG A 351 2.13 -26.85 -0.93
N GLY A 352 1.61 -26.84 0.28
CA GLY A 352 2.08 -26.07 1.43
C GLY A 352 3.54 -26.33 1.74
N GLN A 353 3.96 -27.60 1.73
CA GLN A 353 5.37 -27.98 1.90
C GLN A 353 6.32 -27.32 0.88
N LYS A 354 5.85 -27.10 -0.36
CA LYS A 354 6.63 -26.40 -1.40
C LYS A 354 6.57 -24.88 -1.21
N TYR A 355 5.44 -24.36 -0.75
CA TYR A 355 5.20 -22.93 -0.55
C TYR A 355 5.93 -22.38 0.66
N ASP A 356 6.02 -23.14 1.75
CA ASP A 356 6.77 -22.78 2.96
C ASP A 356 8.26 -22.61 2.65
N ALA A 357 8.83 -23.50 1.84
CA ALA A 357 10.21 -23.38 1.36
C ALA A 357 10.45 -22.11 0.52
N GLN A 358 9.39 -21.53 -0.05
CA GLN A 358 9.41 -20.30 -0.85
C GLN A 358 8.89 -19.07 -0.08
N GLY A 359 8.47 -19.25 1.17
CA GLY A 359 7.87 -18.21 2.00
C GLY A 359 6.53 -17.67 1.50
N ARG A 360 5.72 -18.50 0.82
CA ARG A 360 4.40 -18.12 0.29
C ARG A 360 3.30 -18.52 1.28
N THR A 361 2.33 -17.62 1.53
CA THR A 361 1.28 -17.77 2.55
C THR A 361 -0.10 -17.50 1.95
N TYR A 362 -0.43 -18.22 0.87
CA TYR A 362 -1.65 -17.99 0.07
C TYR A 362 -2.76 -19.03 0.29
N LEU A 363 -2.52 -20.01 1.16
CA LEU A 363 -3.49 -21.03 1.55
C LEU A 363 -4.39 -20.47 2.67
N PHE A 364 -5.71 -20.59 2.49
CA PHE A 364 -6.71 -20.18 3.48
C PHE A 364 -7.72 -21.31 3.68
N ASP A 365 -7.70 -21.94 4.85
CA ASP A 365 -8.58 -23.06 5.19
C ASP A 365 -10.03 -22.62 5.36
N LEU A 366 -10.96 -23.45 4.89
CA LEU A 366 -12.41 -23.20 4.97
C LEU A 366 -13.01 -23.82 6.24
N ASP A 367 -12.48 -23.44 7.40
CA ASP A 367 -12.73 -24.06 8.71
C ASP A 367 -13.84 -23.37 9.56
N TYR A 368 -14.62 -22.48 8.95
CA TYR A 368 -15.53 -21.56 9.67
C TYR A 368 -16.64 -22.26 10.51
N ASP A 369 -17.12 -23.43 10.08
CA ASP A 369 -18.24 -24.16 10.75
C ASP A 369 -17.79 -25.50 11.37
N TYR A 370 -16.52 -25.88 11.23
CA TYR A 370 -16.03 -27.17 11.71
C TYR A 370 -15.42 -27.04 13.11
N SER A 371 -16.23 -27.33 14.13
CA SER A 371 -15.75 -27.52 15.50
C SER A 371 -15.02 -28.85 15.72
N ASP A 372 -15.16 -29.81 14.79
CA ASP A 372 -14.73 -31.21 14.95
C ASP A 372 -13.46 -31.58 14.15
N GLY A 373 -12.73 -30.59 13.63
CA GLY A 373 -11.38 -30.78 13.08
C GLY A 373 -11.28 -31.23 11.61
N ASP A 374 -12.38 -31.66 10.98
CA ASP A 374 -12.39 -31.97 9.54
C ASP A 374 -12.65 -30.71 8.72
N CYS A 375 -11.58 -30.02 8.31
CA CYS A 375 -11.63 -28.98 7.27
C CYS A 375 -11.30 -29.63 5.91
N PRO A 376 -12.30 -29.93 5.05
CA PRO A 376 -12.05 -30.70 3.83
C PRO A 376 -11.42 -29.88 2.69
N PHE A 377 -11.50 -28.55 2.72
CA PHE A 377 -11.12 -27.69 1.60
C PHE A 377 -10.34 -26.45 2.04
N THR A 378 -9.48 -25.99 1.14
CA THR A 378 -8.62 -24.82 1.31
C THR A 378 -8.68 -23.98 0.04
N VAL A 379 -8.65 -22.66 0.19
CA VAL A 379 -8.50 -21.71 -0.93
C VAL A 379 -7.02 -21.42 -1.14
N ASP A 380 -6.49 -21.81 -2.30
CA ASP A 380 -5.14 -21.51 -2.75
C ASP A 380 -5.15 -20.32 -3.71
N ALA A 381 -4.67 -19.17 -3.23
CA ALA A 381 -4.57 -17.96 -4.04
C ALA A 381 -3.23 -17.82 -4.79
N THR A 382 -2.38 -18.85 -4.85
CA THR A 382 -1.02 -18.74 -5.40
C THR A 382 -1.00 -18.33 -6.87
N TYR A 383 -1.85 -18.95 -7.70
CA TYR A 383 -1.90 -18.74 -9.15
C TYR A 383 -3.17 -18.03 -9.62
N TYR A 384 -4.27 -18.22 -8.90
CA TYR A 384 -5.57 -17.63 -9.19
C TYR A 384 -6.02 -16.88 -7.94
N GLY A 385 -6.34 -15.59 -8.07
CA GLY A 385 -6.86 -14.83 -6.94
C GLY A 385 -7.43 -13.48 -7.36
N ASN A 386 -7.97 -12.71 -6.43
CA ASN A 386 -8.35 -11.32 -6.67
C ASN A 386 -7.36 -10.36 -5.98
N VAL A 387 -7.78 -9.12 -5.70
CA VAL A 387 -6.97 -8.12 -4.99
C VAL A 387 -6.49 -8.61 -3.61
N SER A 388 -7.24 -9.47 -2.93
CA SER A 388 -6.92 -9.99 -1.59
C SER A 388 -5.61 -10.77 -1.55
N HIS A 389 -5.18 -11.35 -2.68
CA HIS A 389 -3.90 -12.05 -2.82
C HIS A 389 -2.71 -11.19 -2.36
N PHE A 390 -2.80 -9.87 -2.54
CA PHE A 390 -1.72 -8.93 -2.23
C PHE A 390 -1.84 -8.31 -0.84
N MET A 391 -2.84 -8.68 -0.03
CA MET A 391 -2.96 -8.12 1.33
C MET A 391 -1.89 -8.70 2.23
N ASN A 392 -1.27 -7.85 3.04
CA ASN A 392 -0.24 -8.26 3.99
C ASN A 392 -0.83 -8.63 5.35
N HIS A 393 -0.01 -9.35 6.10
CA HIS A 393 -0.24 -9.65 7.50
C HIS A 393 -0.08 -8.43 8.40
N SER A 394 -0.93 -8.31 9.42
CA SER A 394 -0.66 -7.49 10.61
C SER A 394 -1.08 -8.23 11.88
N CYS A 395 -0.34 -8.01 12.98
CA CYS A 395 -0.73 -8.49 14.32
C CYS A 395 -1.80 -7.60 14.96
N GLU A 396 -2.01 -6.38 14.44
CA GLU A 396 -3.14 -5.51 14.75
C GLU A 396 -3.83 -5.13 13.42
N PRO A 397 -4.58 -6.08 12.82
CA PRO A 397 -5.18 -5.88 11.51
C PRO A 397 -6.31 -4.85 11.56
N ASN A 398 -6.66 -4.32 10.39
CA ASN A 398 -7.84 -3.47 10.21
C ASN A 398 -9.00 -4.19 9.51
N LEU A 399 -8.78 -5.41 9.01
CA LEU A 399 -9.79 -6.28 8.45
C LEU A 399 -9.97 -7.55 9.27
N VAL A 400 -11.20 -8.06 9.26
CA VAL A 400 -11.61 -9.35 9.83
C VAL A 400 -12.39 -10.15 8.79
N VAL A 401 -12.37 -11.47 8.91
CA VAL A 401 -13.01 -12.40 7.96
C VAL A 401 -14.31 -12.94 8.54
N TYR A 402 -15.35 -13.00 7.70
CA TYR A 402 -16.60 -13.69 7.97
C TYR A 402 -16.84 -14.75 6.90
N GLY A 403 -17.32 -15.92 7.32
CA GLY A 403 -17.86 -16.95 6.42
C GLY A 403 -19.27 -16.57 5.97
N VAL A 404 -19.48 -16.56 4.65
CA VAL A 404 -20.72 -16.10 4.02
C VAL A 404 -21.30 -17.15 3.09
N TRP A 405 -22.58 -17.43 3.25
CA TRP A 405 -23.36 -18.33 2.42
C TRP A 405 -24.46 -17.56 1.68
N ILE A 406 -24.59 -17.85 0.40
CA ILE A 406 -25.48 -17.12 -0.52
C ILE A 406 -26.28 -18.13 -1.34
N ASN A 407 -25.82 -18.42 -2.55
CA ASN A 407 -26.42 -19.45 -3.40
C ASN A 407 -25.94 -20.85 -3.02
N ASN A 408 -24.66 -20.97 -2.67
CA ASN A 408 -24.16 -22.19 -2.07
C ASN A 408 -24.48 -22.17 -0.57
N LEU A 409 -25.22 -23.17 -0.11
CA LEU A 409 -25.57 -23.36 1.30
C LEU A 409 -24.87 -24.57 1.93
N ASP A 410 -23.95 -25.20 1.20
CA ASP A 410 -23.08 -26.24 1.76
C ASP A 410 -22.10 -25.60 2.77
N PRO A 411 -22.11 -26.02 4.04
CA PRO A 411 -21.24 -25.44 5.09
C PRO A 411 -19.75 -25.61 4.80
N ARG A 412 -19.36 -26.55 3.91
CA ARG A 412 -17.96 -26.80 3.51
C ARG A 412 -17.33 -25.70 2.65
N PHE A 413 -18.16 -24.85 2.06
CA PHE A 413 -17.71 -23.88 1.06
C PHE A 413 -18.20 -22.46 1.38
N PRO A 414 -17.85 -21.90 2.56
CA PRO A 414 -18.13 -20.50 2.84
C PRO A 414 -17.38 -19.62 1.84
N ARG A 415 -18.00 -18.51 1.47
CA ARG A 415 -17.29 -17.38 0.87
C ARG A 415 -16.56 -16.62 1.98
N LEU A 416 -15.28 -16.34 1.79
CA LEU A 416 -14.48 -15.61 2.77
C LEU A 416 -14.60 -14.10 2.49
N ALA A 417 -15.33 -13.36 3.32
CA ALA A 417 -15.57 -11.93 3.13
C ALA A 417 -14.84 -11.09 4.17
N PHE A 418 -14.06 -10.10 3.72
CA PHE A 418 -13.39 -9.14 4.59
C PHE A 418 -14.30 -7.96 4.91
N PHE A 419 -14.40 -7.65 6.20
CA PHE A 419 -15.04 -6.45 6.73
C PHE A 419 -14.03 -5.63 7.52
N SER A 420 -14.17 -4.31 7.51
CA SER A 420 -13.36 -3.43 8.35
C SER A 420 -13.73 -3.60 9.82
N TYR A 421 -12.73 -3.78 10.69
CA TYR A 421 -12.92 -3.88 12.14
C TYR A 421 -13.00 -2.50 12.82
N ARG A 422 -12.43 -1.50 12.18
CA ARG A 422 -12.40 -0.10 12.63
C ARG A 422 -12.49 0.85 11.44
N ASP A 423 -12.60 2.14 11.73
CA ASP A 423 -12.44 3.17 10.71
C ASP A 423 -11.01 3.09 10.10
N ILE A 424 -10.92 3.12 8.77
CA ILE A 424 -9.68 3.02 7.98
C ILE A 424 -9.54 4.30 7.16
N ARG A 425 -8.36 4.94 7.23
CA ARG A 425 -8.12 6.19 6.52
C ARG A 425 -7.77 5.94 5.06
N LYS A 426 -8.06 6.93 4.22
CA LYS A 426 -7.56 6.97 2.84
C LYS A 426 -6.03 6.82 2.83
N GLY A 427 -5.53 5.91 1.99
CA GLY A 427 -4.12 5.60 1.82
C GLY A 427 -3.57 4.59 2.83
N GLU A 428 -4.36 4.17 3.82
CA GLU A 428 -3.95 3.18 4.81
C GLU A 428 -3.91 1.77 4.18
N GLU A 429 -2.87 1.00 4.54
CA GLU A 429 -2.72 -0.39 4.11
C GLU A 429 -3.79 -1.28 4.75
N LEU A 430 -4.41 -2.13 3.94
CA LEU A 430 -5.37 -3.13 4.35
C LEU A 430 -4.64 -4.41 4.74
N THR A 431 -4.87 -4.86 5.96
CA THR A 431 -4.18 -6.01 6.55
C THR A 431 -5.15 -6.88 7.32
N PHE A 432 -4.88 -8.18 7.34
CA PHE A 432 -5.59 -9.15 8.16
C PHE A 432 -4.58 -10.03 8.92
N ASP A 433 -5.04 -10.73 9.94
CA ASP A 433 -4.20 -11.65 10.69
C ASP A 433 -4.24 -13.03 10.04
N TYR A 434 -3.07 -13.50 9.60
CA TYR A 434 -2.90 -14.79 8.91
C TYR A 434 -3.11 -15.99 9.82
N LYS A 435 -3.04 -15.78 11.14
CA LYS A 435 -3.24 -16.84 12.15
C LYS A 435 -4.67 -16.92 12.66
N MET A 436 -5.64 -16.25 12.02
CA MET A 436 -7.03 -16.26 12.49
C MET A 436 -7.68 -17.66 12.48
N SER A 437 -7.20 -18.60 11.65
CA SER A 437 -7.63 -20.00 11.62
C SER A 437 -7.00 -20.86 12.72
N GLU A 438 -5.82 -20.50 13.22
CA GLU A 438 -5.23 -21.11 14.41
C GLU A 438 -6.01 -20.61 15.63
N LYS A 439 -7.15 -21.26 15.94
CA LYS A 439 -7.86 -21.07 17.21
C LYS A 439 -6.83 -21.00 18.33
N ALA A 440 -7.01 -20.02 19.21
CA ALA A 440 -6.11 -19.67 20.30
C ALA A 440 -5.80 -20.85 21.22
N ASP A 441 -4.88 -21.72 20.82
CA ASP A 441 -4.19 -22.63 21.71
C ASP A 441 -3.13 -21.82 22.46
N ILE A 442 -3.62 -21.12 23.49
CA ILE A 442 -2.82 -20.81 24.67
C ILE A 442 -2.67 -22.13 25.43
N SER A 443 -1.90 -23.07 24.86
CA SER A 443 -1.26 -24.11 25.63
C SER A 443 0.23 -23.89 25.48
N GLN A 444 0.87 -23.56 26.61
CA GLN A 444 2.30 -23.31 26.71
C GLN A 444 3.05 -24.43 26.00
N ALA A 445 3.70 -24.08 24.89
CA ALA A 445 4.71 -24.93 24.27
C ALA A 445 5.81 -25.16 25.32
N LYS A 446 5.68 -26.28 26.03
CA LYS A 446 6.74 -26.85 26.84
C LYS A 446 7.95 -27.01 25.92
N ILE A 447 9.02 -26.33 26.29
CA ILE A 447 10.36 -26.58 25.80
C ILE A 447 10.68 -28.02 26.14
N ASN A 448 10.57 -28.92 25.16
CA ASN A 448 11.24 -30.21 25.18
C ASN A 448 11.89 -30.38 23.82
N GLY A 449 13.22 -30.46 23.83
CA GLY A 449 14.03 -30.57 22.64
C GLY A 449 13.76 -31.86 21.89
N ALA A 450 13.45 -31.72 20.61
CA ALA A 450 13.74 -32.71 19.60
C ALA A 450 14.29 -31.94 18.39
N ALA A 451 15.55 -32.21 18.07
CA ALA A 451 16.20 -31.68 16.88
C ALA A 451 15.51 -32.27 15.64
N GLY A 452 14.67 -31.47 15.00
CA GLY A 452 14.03 -31.77 13.72
C GLY A 452 13.98 -30.49 12.89
N ASN A 453 14.42 -30.58 11.63
CA ASN A 453 14.62 -29.53 10.62
C ASN A 453 14.03 -28.14 10.93
N SER A 454 14.92 -27.14 11.00
CA SER A 454 14.56 -25.73 11.16
C SER A 454 13.90 -25.20 9.89
N VAL A 455 12.57 -25.26 9.80
CA VAL A 455 11.80 -24.47 8.83
C VAL A 455 12.10 -23.01 9.13
N SER A 456 12.61 -22.26 8.14
CA SER A 456 12.98 -20.86 8.31
C SER A 456 11.72 -20.03 8.54
N ARG A 457 11.43 -19.67 9.80
CA ARG A 457 10.27 -18.85 10.16
C ARG A 457 10.38 -17.47 9.52
N ILE A 458 9.32 -17.05 8.83
CA ILE A 458 9.28 -15.76 8.14
C ILE A 458 9.10 -14.65 9.18
N GLN A 459 10.03 -13.68 9.19
CA GLN A 459 9.98 -12.56 10.11
C GLN A 459 8.80 -11.62 9.78
N CYS A 460 7.98 -11.31 10.79
CA CYS A 460 6.92 -10.33 10.69
C CYS A 460 7.48 -8.90 10.73
N LYS A 461 7.04 -8.07 9.77
CA LYS A 461 7.44 -6.66 9.62
C LYS A 461 6.26 -5.69 9.63
N CYS A 462 5.16 -6.08 10.30
CA CYS A 462 3.93 -5.27 10.38
C CYS A 462 4.11 -3.94 11.13
N GLY A 463 5.18 -3.79 11.93
CA GLY A 463 5.51 -2.54 12.61
C GLY A 463 4.67 -2.21 13.85
N THR A 464 3.72 -3.08 14.24
CA THR A 464 2.89 -2.86 15.43
C THR A 464 3.67 -3.09 16.72
N ALA A 465 3.28 -2.41 17.81
CA ALA A 465 3.93 -2.55 19.11
C ALA A 465 3.75 -3.96 19.69
N SER A 466 2.60 -4.58 19.45
CA SER A 466 2.23 -5.94 19.86
C SER A 466 2.67 -7.04 18.87
N CYS A 467 3.58 -6.74 17.94
CA CYS A 467 4.03 -7.65 16.89
C CYS A 467 4.58 -8.98 17.45
N ARG A 468 4.04 -10.10 16.96
CA ARG A 468 4.41 -11.49 17.31
C ARG A 468 5.74 -11.97 16.72
N LYS A 469 6.48 -11.08 16.04
CA LYS A 469 7.82 -11.28 15.45
C LYS A 469 7.90 -12.23 14.24
N PHE A 470 7.00 -13.21 14.12
CA PHE A 470 6.96 -14.16 13.01
C PHE A 470 5.55 -14.27 12.42
N LEU A 471 5.46 -14.60 11.13
CA LEU A 471 4.18 -14.80 10.44
C LEU A 471 3.58 -16.18 10.72
N CYS A 472 4.43 -17.20 10.85
CA CYS A 472 4.10 -18.59 11.15
C CYS A 472 4.93 -19.08 12.34
#